data_AF-A0A0D1VB93-F1
#
_entry.id   AF-A0A0D1VB93-F1
#
_cell.length_a   1.000
_cell.length_b   1.000
_cell.length_c   1.000
_cell.angle_alpha   90.00
_cell.angle_beta   90.00
_cell.angle_gamma   90.00
#
_symmetry.space_group_name_H-M   'P 1'
#
loop_
_entity.id
_entity.type
_entity.pdbx_description
1 polymer ?
#
loop_
_entity_poly.entity_id
_entity_poly.type
_entity_poly.pdbx_seq_one_letter_code
_entity_poly.pdbx_strand_id
1 'polypeptide(L)'
;MFANLYPNFNKGRILKKEMLENLRDYPRSFIDIYFKGYSDGIIAGADIGVGEDELTIGTGIIKHNGMMYMLENEYRLPYHATGAEAIIKVRFTEKAEHSDFISYGTEILLSQDMQVKRDEYELGRFKLKEGARLRSEYQDFADLATEYNTVNIIHVQYAGVEKSTLHPYILRYFATDILKNNSSNPHDIMFAMQCMNQPTVDRDLILYYIANRLEIPYTQYSNEQIHKYLGRIVEEVKRGHRVRPGTRYGGPQRVIVD
;
A
#
# COMPACT_ATOMS: atom_id res chain seq x y z
N MET A 1 -16.72 -2.13 30.92
CA MET A 1 -18.16 -2.19 30.59
C MET A 1 -18.33 -1.55 29.22
N PHE A 2 -18.97 -2.23 28.26
CA PHE A 2 -19.29 -1.63 26.94
C PHE A 2 -20.55 -0.77 27.07
N ALA A 3 -20.54 0.43 26.49
CA ALA A 3 -21.67 1.37 26.54
C ALA A 3 -21.77 2.18 25.24
N ASN A 4 -22.98 2.56 24.85
CA ASN A 4 -23.25 3.44 23.71
C ASN A 4 -23.98 4.68 24.24
N LEU A 5 -23.30 5.83 24.22
CA LEU A 5 -23.82 7.09 24.75
C LEU A 5 -23.76 8.15 23.65
N TYR A 6 -24.89 8.79 23.38
CA TYR A 6 -25.01 9.91 22.45
C TYR A 6 -25.95 10.98 23.03
N PRO A 7 -25.80 12.26 22.68
CA PRO A 7 -26.62 13.32 23.24
C PRO A 7 -28.05 13.27 22.71
N ASN A 8 -29.02 13.54 23.60
CA ASN A 8 -30.43 13.63 23.22
C ASN A 8 -30.85 15.12 23.09
N PHE A 9 -30.86 15.62 21.85
CA PHE A 9 -31.24 16.99 21.52
C PHE A 9 -32.75 17.14 21.38
N ASN A 10 -33.39 17.79 22.35
CA ASN A 10 -34.82 18.11 22.32
C ASN A 10 -35.05 19.59 22.59
N LYS A 11 -36.13 20.13 22.00
CA LYS A 11 -36.58 21.51 22.26
C LYS A 11 -36.75 21.73 23.76
N GLY A 12 -36.23 22.85 24.27
CA GLY A 12 -36.28 23.21 25.69
C GLY A 12 -35.21 22.56 26.56
N ARG A 13 -34.32 21.72 26.02
CA ARG A 13 -33.14 21.22 26.75
C ARG A 13 -31.93 22.10 26.55
N ILE A 14 -31.14 22.25 27.61
CA ILE A 14 -29.88 23.01 27.61
C ILE A 14 -28.76 22.15 27.01
N LEU A 15 -28.03 22.71 26.05
CA LEU A 15 -26.80 22.12 25.51
C LEU A 15 -25.71 22.17 26.59
N LYS A 16 -25.24 21.01 27.05
CA LYS A 16 -24.19 20.91 28.06
C LYS A 16 -22.83 20.65 27.43
N LYS A 17 -21.76 21.01 28.14
CA LYS A 17 -20.38 20.80 27.71
C LYS A 17 -20.10 19.32 27.42
N GLU A 18 -20.60 18.41 28.27
CA GLU A 18 -20.38 16.97 28.14
C GLU A 18 -21.01 16.40 26.86
N MET A 19 -22.08 17.05 26.35
CA MET A 19 -22.69 16.66 25.07
C MET A 19 -21.77 16.98 23.89
N LEU A 20 -21.11 18.15 23.92
CA LEU A 20 -20.15 18.56 22.89
C LEU A 20 -18.87 17.74 22.97
N GLU A 21 -18.39 17.46 24.19
CA GLU A 21 -17.25 16.55 24.42
C GLU A 21 -17.55 15.16 23.86
N ASN A 22 -18.74 14.60 24.10
CA ASN A 22 -19.13 13.31 23.52
C ASN A 22 -19.13 13.32 21.98
N LEU A 23 -19.70 14.35 21.34
CA LEU A 23 -19.68 14.46 19.87
C LEU A 23 -18.27 14.61 19.30
N ARG A 24 -17.40 15.34 20.01
CA ARG A 24 -16.01 15.58 19.61
C ARG A 24 -15.14 14.33 19.80
N ASP A 25 -15.30 13.64 20.92
CA ASP A 25 -14.38 12.58 21.36
C ASP A 25 -14.80 11.21 20.85
N TYR A 26 -16.08 10.98 20.55
CA TYR A 26 -16.56 9.72 19.99
C TYR A 26 -15.86 9.31 18.69
N PRO A 27 -15.80 10.14 17.61
CA PRO A 27 -15.15 9.74 16.37
C PRO A 27 -13.64 9.49 16.55
N ARG A 28 -12.97 10.29 17.38
CA ARG A 28 -11.54 10.10 17.69
C ARG A 28 -11.31 8.79 18.43
N SER A 29 -12.07 8.56 19.50
CA SER A 29 -11.98 7.33 20.30
C SER A 29 -12.30 6.09 19.46
N PHE A 30 -13.31 6.16 18.60
CA PHE A 30 -13.65 5.07 17.69
C PHE A 30 -12.47 4.69 16.80
N ILE A 31 -11.86 5.67 16.14
CA ILE A 31 -10.71 5.47 15.25
C ILE A 31 -9.50 4.95 16.02
N ASP A 32 -9.18 5.56 17.17
CA ASP A 32 -8.04 5.18 18.01
C ASP A 32 -8.18 3.74 18.53
N ILE A 33 -9.39 3.34 18.93
CA ILE A 33 -9.67 1.97 19.38
C ILE A 33 -9.65 0.99 18.21
N TYR A 34 -10.28 1.34 17.09
CA TYR A 34 -10.40 0.46 15.92
C TYR A 34 -9.02 0.13 15.31
N PHE A 35 -8.13 1.12 15.22
CA PHE A 35 -6.78 0.95 14.67
C PHE A 35 -5.70 0.79 15.75
N LYS A 36 -6.07 0.52 17.00
CA LYS A 36 -5.11 0.36 18.12
C LYS A 36 -4.07 -0.72 17.84
N GLY A 37 -4.48 -1.82 17.23
CA GLY A 37 -3.60 -2.95 16.89
C GLY A 37 -2.78 -2.75 15.61
N TYR A 38 -2.98 -1.65 14.89
CA TYR A 38 -2.26 -1.40 13.64
C TYR A 38 -0.91 -0.74 13.93
N SER A 39 0.08 -1.11 13.13
CA SER A 39 1.35 -0.38 13.01
C SER A 39 1.14 1.03 12.44
N ASP A 40 2.21 1.82 12.45
CA ASP A 40 2.19 3.11 11.77
C ASP A 40 2.41 2.96 10.26
N GLY A 41 1.96 3.96 9.50
CA GLY A 41 1.99 3.96 8.04
C GLY A 41 0.66 4.43 7.44
N ILE A 42 0.53 4.33 6.12
CA ILE A 42 -0.68 4.71 5.40
C ILE A 42 -1.80 3.71 5.72
N ILE A 43 -2.95 4.21 6.14
CA ILE A 43 -4.15 3.41 6.42
C ILE A 43 -4.99 3.27 5.15
N ALA A 44 -5.19 4.38 4.43
CA ALA A 44 -6.00 4.44 3.21
C ALA A 44 -5.61 5.65 2.35
N GLY A 45 -5.77 5.52 1.04
CA GLY A 45 -5.51 6.61 0.09
C GLY A 45 -4.04 7.02 0.03
N ALA A 46 -3.80 8.34 -0.08
CA ALA A 46 -2.49 8.94 -0.30
C ALA A 46 -1.79 8.44 -1.58
N ASP A 47 -2.58 8.02 -2.57
CA ASP A 47 -2.10 7.57 -3.86
C ASP A 47 -1.45 8.73 -4.64
N ILE A 48 -0.39 8.44 -5.38
CA ILE A 48 0.30 9.41 -6.23
C ILE A 48 -0.24 9.31 -7.67
N GLY A 49 -0.86 10.39 -8.13
CA GLY A 49 -1.13 10.65 -9.54
C GLY A 49 -0.01 11.47 -10.19
N VAL A 50 0.30 11.19 -11.46
CA VAL A 50 1.34 11.90 -12.22
C VAL A 50 0.72 12.80 -13.29
N GLY A 51 0.85 14.12 -13.12
CA GLY A 51 0.58 15.14 -14.14
C GLY A 51 1.81 15.49 -14.98
N GLU A 52 1.69 16.48 -15.86
CA GLU A 52 2.81 16.92 -16.73
C GLU A 52 3.96 17.54 -15.93
N ASP A 53 3.66 18.48 -15.02
CA ASP A 53 4.67 19.21 -14.24
C ASP A 53 4.45 19.09 -12.71
N GLU A 54 3.39 18.39 -12.29
CA GLU A 54 3.03 18.22 -10.88
C GLU A 54 2.57 16.79 -10.57
N LEU A 55 2.86 16.35 -9.35
CA LEU A 55 2.29 15.16 -8.75
C LEU A 55 1.05 15.55 -7.96
N THR A 56 0.02 14.72 -8.02
CA THR A 56 -1.16 14.85 -7.17
C THR A 56 -1.11 13.77 -6.11
N ILE A 57 -0.99 14.14 -4.84
CA ILE A 57 -1.20 13.23 -3.72
C ILE A 57 -2.70 13.26 -3.39
N GLY A 58 -3.36 12.13 -3.57
CA GLY A 58 -4.78 11.97 -3.27
C GLY A 58 -5.09 12.08 -1.78
N THR A 59 -6.36 12.24 -1.45
CA THR A 59 -6.82 12.24 -0.05
C THR A 59 -6.45 10.93 0.63
N GLY A 60 -6.22 10.96 1.94
CA GLY A 60 -5.73 9.79 2.64
C GLY A 60 -5.63 9.92 4.14
N ILE A 61 -5.35 8.80 4.79
CA ILE A 61 -5.21 8.69 6.24
C ILE A 61 -3.87 8.02 6.55
N ILE A 62 -3.08 8.64 7.42
CA ILE A 62 -1.81 8.10 7.89
C ILE A 62 -1.83 8.00 9.42
N LYS A 63 -1.37 6.86 9.94
CA LYS A 63 -1.17 6.63 11.36
C LYS A 63 0.29 6.89 11.74
N HIS A 64 0.53 7.70 12.76
CA HIS A 64 1.86 7.96 13.31
C HIS A 64 1.80 8.11 14.83
N ASN A 65 2.59 7.30 15.55
CA ASN A 65 2.69 7.30 17.01
C ASN A 65 1.32 7.24 17.72
N GLY A 66 0.41 6.42 17.17
CA GLY A 66 -0.93 6.24 17.72
C GLY A 66 -1.94 7.35 17.39
N MET A 67 -1.55 8.37 16.61
CA MET A 67 -2.45 9.43 16.13
C MET A 67 -2.74 9.28 14.64
N MET A 68 -3.95 9.67 14.24
CA MET A 68 -4.37 9.70 12.84
C MET A 68 -4.29 11.10 12.25
N TYR A 69 -3.70 11.17 11.06
CA TYR A 69 -3.57 12.38 10.26
C TYR A 69 -4.36 12.18 8.96
N MET A 70 -5.16 13.18 8.59
CA MET A 70 -6.01 13.12 7.41
C MET A 70 -5.61 14.21 6.42
N LEU A 71 -5.35 13.80 5.18
CA LEU A 71 -5.25 14.69 4.04
C LEU A 71 -6.63 14.77 3.39
N GLU A 72 -7.40 15.81 3.72
CA GLU A 72 -8.79 15.96 3.28
C GLU A 72 -8.94 16.47 1.84
N ASN A 73 -7.92 17.14 1.31
CA ASN A 73 -7.88 17.69 -0.03
C ASN A 73 -6.64 17.19 -0.76
N GLU A 74 -6.73 17.03 -2.07
CA GLU A 74 -5.57 16.70 -2.91
C GLU A 74 -4.45 17.72 -2.72
N TYR A 75 -3.21 17.23 -2.63
CA TYR A 75 -2.02 18.06 -2.55
C TYR A 75 -1.26 18.01 -3.87
N ARG A 76 -0.99 19.17 -4.46
CA ARG A 76 -0.21 19.30 -5.69
C ARG A 76 1.24 19.59 -5.36
N LEU A 77 2.13 18.75 -5.84
CA LEU A 77 3.57 18.81 -5.59
C LEU A 77 4.30 18.96 -6.94
N PRO A 78 4.84 20.14 -7.26
CA PRO A 78 5.64 20.35 -8.47
C PRO A 78 6.87 19.42 -8.50
N TYR A 79 7.25 18.98 -9.69
CA TYR A 79 8.47 18.19 -9.90
C TYR A 79 9.19 18.59 -11.19
N HIS A 80 10.48 18.26 -11.27
CA HIS A 80 11.30 18.53 -12.45
C HIS A 80 12.19 17.34 -12.80
N ALA A 81 12.52 17.20 -14.08
CA ALA A 81 13.45 16.22 -14.59
C ALA A 81 14.88 16.63 -14.22
N THR A 82 15.43 16.07 -13.15
CA THR A 82 16.79 16.37 -12.67
C THR A 82 17.80 15.28 -13.00
N GLY A 83 17.36 14.11 -13.48
CA GLY A 83 18.17 12.91 -13.63
C GLY A 83 18.58 12.24 -12.31
N ALA A 84 18.44 12.93 -11.18
CA ALA A 84 18.69 12.43 -9.83
C ALA A 84 17.46 11.72 -9.26
N GLU A 85 17.69 10.84 -8.29
CA GLU A 85 16.61 10.21 -7.54
C GLU A 85 15.99 11.23 -6.58
N ALA A 86 14.67 11.25 -6.53
CA ALA A 86 13.88 12.10 -5.66
C ALA A 86 12.86 11.25 -4.89
N ILE A 87 12.65 11.58 -3.62
CA ILE A 87 11.73 10.92 -2.71
C ILE A 87 10.66 11.91 -2.24
N ILE A 88 9.42 11.44 -2.20
CA ILE A 88 8.26 12.18 -1.72
C ILE A 88 8.02 11.74 -0.28
N LYS A 89 8.05 12.69 0.65
CA LYS A 89 7.90 12.43 2.08
C LYS A 89 6.73 13.18 2.67
N VAL A 90 6.10 12.58 3.67
CA VAL A 90 5.29 13.28 4.67
C VAL A 90 6.13 13.42 5.92
N ARG A 91 6.36 14.64 6.39
CA ARG A 91 6.99 14.94 7.67
C ARG A 91 5.94 15.35 8.69
N PHE A 92 5.97 14.76 9.88
CA PHE A 92 5.09 15.14 11.00
C PHE A 92 5.72 16.30 11.77
N THR A 93 4.96 17.37 12.00
CA THR A 93 5.46 18.56 12.70
C THR A 93 5.14 18.48 14.19
N GLU A 94 5.86 19.29 14.97
CA GLU A 94 5.59 19.42 16.40
C GLU A 94 4.18 19.97 16.65
N LYS A 95 3.68 19.69 17.86
CA LYS A 95 2.43 20.20 18.38
C LYS A 95 2.44 21.72 18.38
N ALA A 96 1.45 22.33 17.74
CA ALA A 96 1.20 23.77 17.84
C ALA A 96 -0.01 24.02 18.74
N GLU A 97 0.16 24.94 19.70
CA GLU A 97 -0.92 25.40 20.57
C GLU A 97 -1.40 26.77 20.13
N HIS A 98 -2.70 26.87 19.88
CA HIS A 98 -3.43 28.10 19.59
C HIS A 98 -4.44 28.36 20.72
N SER A 99 -5.01 29.57 20.78
CA SER A 99 -5.98 29.95 21.83
C SER A 99 -7.15 28.96 21.97
N ASP A 100 -7.62 28.43 20.85
CA ASP A 100 -8.81 27.58 20.79
C ASP A 100 -8.53 26.16 20.29
N PHE A 101 -7.31 25.89 19.81
CA PHE A 101 -6.96 24.63 19.13
C PHE A 101 -5.58 24.13 19.50
N ILE A 102 -5.44 22.81 19.57
CA ILE A 102 -4.16 22.12 19.51
C ILE A 102 -4.10 21.44 18.15
N SER A 103 -3.07 21.71 17.36
CA SER A 103 -2.87 21.12 16.04
C SER A 103 -1.60 20.27 16.00
N TYR A 104 -1.70 19.14 15.32
CA TYR A 104 -0.56 18.34 14.89
C TYR A 104 -0.55 18.40 13.37
N GLY A 105 0.53 18.92 12.80
CA GLY A 105 0.64 19.20 11.38
C GLY A 105 1.44 18.15 10.63
N THR A 106 1.33 18.20 9.31
CA THR A 106 2.19 17.45 8.39
C THR A 106 2.63 18.35 7.25
N GLU A 107 3.84 18.14 6.75
CA GLU A 107 4.37 18.77 5.54
C GLU A 107 4.65 17.70 4.49
N ILE A 108 4.19 17.90 3.26
CA ILE A 108 4.53 17.04 2.11
C ILE A 108 5.64 17.72 1.32
N LEU A 109 6.75 17.02 1.13
CA LEU A 109 7.94 17.57 0.50
C LEU A 109 8.59 16.59 -0.49
N LEU A 110 9.20 17.16 -1.52
CA LEU A 110 10.09 16.45 -2.44
C LEU A 110 11.53 16.68 -1.99
N SER A 111 12.32 15.61 -1.89
CA SER A 111 13.72 15.70 -1.44
C SER A 111 14.64 14.81 -2.27
N GLN A 112 15.92 15.17 -2.33
CA GLN A 112 16.99 14.29 -2.83
C GLN A 112 17.71 13.55 -1.69
N ASP A 113 17.39 13.87 -0.42
CA ASP A 113 17.86 13.11 0.73
C ASP A 113 17.01 11.84 0.87
N MET A 114 17.56 10.71 0.46
CA MET A 114 16.88 9.42 0.48
C MET A 114 16.72 8.83 1.89
N GLN A 115 17.27 9.46 2.94
CA GLN A 115 17.09 9.02 4.33
C GLN A 115 15.71 9.39 4.84
N VAL A 116 14.92 8.40 5.28
CA VAL A 116 13.62 8.63 5.92
C VAL A 116 13.83 8.70 7.43
N LYS A 117 13.54 9.86 8.03
CA LYS A 117 13.67 10.07 9.48
C LYS A 117 12.50 9.45 10.25
N ARG A 118 12.59 9.44 11.58
CA ARG A 118 11.57 8.83 12.46
C ARG A 118 10.21 9.53 12.38
N ASP A 119 10.23 10.82 12.09
CA ASP A 119 9.09 11.71 11.89
C ASP A 119 8.73 11.86 10.40
N GLU A 120 9.20 10.96 9.54
CA GLU A 120 8.94 10.99 8.11
C GLU A 120 8.41 9.64 7.61
N TYR A 121 7.51 9.68 6.62
CA TYR A 121 7.14 8.52 5.81
C TYR A 121 7.33 8.79 4.34
N GLU A 122 7.74 7.76 3.60
CA GLU A 122 7.84 7.77 2.16
C GLU A 122 6.47 7.49 1.52
N LEU A 123 6.05 8.37 0.59
CA LEU A 123 4.87 8.15 -0.26
C LEU A 123 5.24 7.56 -1.62
N GLY A 124 6.50 7.70 -2.03
CA GLY A 124 7.05 7.15 -3.26
C GLY A 124 8.36 7.83 -3.60
N ARG A 125 9.03 7.31 -4.63
CA ARG A 125 10.28 7.87 -5.17
C ARG A 125 10.30 7.76 -6.68
N PHE A 126 11.13 8.54 -7.35
CA PHE A 126 11.33 8.43 -8.80
C PHE A 126 12.69 8.98 -9.23
N LYS A 127 13.12 8.60 -10.42
CA LYS A 127 14.29 9.19 -11.09
C LYS A 127 13.93 9.57 -12.51
N LEU A 128 13.76 10.87 -12.78
CA LEU A 128 13.23 11.36 -14.05
C LEU A 128 14.35 11.91 -14.93
N LYS A 129 14.51 11.35 -16.13
CA LYS A 129 15.47 11.84 -17.13
C LYS A 129 14.94 13.09 -17.84
N GLU A 130 15.86 13.99 -18.19
CA GLU A 130 15.55 15.12 -19.06
C GLU A 130 14.90 14.64 -20.38
N GLY A 131 13.83 15.31 -20.80
CA GLY A 131 13.08 14.97 -22.01
C GLY A 131 12.19 13.73 -21.90
N ALA A 132 12.13 13.07 -20.74
CA ALA A 132 11.21 11.96 -20.50
C ALA A 132 9.96 12.43 -19.72
N ARG A 133 8.89 11.63 -19.82
CA ARG A 133 7.67 11.81 -19.04
C ARG A 133 7.64 10.81 -17.89
N LEU A 134 7.32 11.29 -16.69
CA LEU A 134 7.07 10.45 -15.53
C LEU A 134 5.73 9.71 -15.70
N ARG A 135 5.65 8.48 -15.23
CA ARG A 135 4.40 7.69 -15.23
C ARG A 135 4.17 6.99 -13.89
N SER A 136 2.92 6.63 -13.65
CA SER A 136 2.46 5.87 -12.48
C SER A 136 1.76 4.55 -12.86
N GLU A 137 1.62 4.28 -14.15
CA GLU A 137 1.07 3.04 -14.68
C GLU A 137 2.17 2.02 -14.98
N TYR A 138 2.03 0.79 -14.49
CA TYR A 138 3.02 -0.29 -14.63
C TYR A 138 2.58 -1.32 -15.67
N GLN A 139 3.48 -1.69 -16.57
CA GLN A 139 3.21 -2.62 -17.66
C GLN A 139 3.13 -4.08 -17.21
N ASP A 140 3.97 -4.44 -16.24
CA ASP A 140 3.95 -5.74 -15.57
C ASP A 140 4.42 -5.59 -14.11
N PHE A 141 4.44 -6.71 -13.37
CA PHE A 141 4.86 -6.71 -11.98
C PHE A 141 6.34 -6.33 -11.77
N ALA A 142 7.22 -6.64 -12.74
CA ALA A 142 8.64 -6.30 -12.64
C ALA A 142 8.87 -4.79 -12.88
N ASP A 143 8.01 -4.17 -13.69
CA ASP A 143 8.05 -2.74 -14.02
C ASP A 143 7.83 -1.81 -12.81
N LEU A 144 7.26 -2.32 -11.71
CA LEU A 144 7.22 -1.63 -10.40
C LEU A 144 8.61 -1.25 -9.87
N ALA A 145 9.65 -2.00 -10.26
CA ALA A 145 11.04 -1.77 -9.86
C ALA A 145 11.87 -1.02 -10.92
N THR A 146 11.23 -0.49 -11.97
CA THR A 146 11.92 0.28 -13.00
C THR A 146 12.57 1.54 -12.40
N GLU A 147 13.87 1.70 -12.62
CA GLU A 147 14.66 2.78 -12.01
C GLU A 147 14.25 4.17 -12.52
N TYR A 148 13.96 4.30 -13.82
CA TYR A 148 13.78 5.60 -14.47
C TYR A 148 12.36 5.85 -14.94
N ASN A 149 11.93 7.11 -14.84
CA ASN A 149 10.71 7.65 -15.43
C ASN A 149 9.41 6.98 -14.94
N THR A 150 9.47 6.24 -13.84
CA THR A 150 8.32 5.59 -13.20
C THR A 150 8.34 5.96 -11.71
N VAL A 151 7.18 6.28 -11.15
CA VAL A 151 7.02 6.38 -9.69
C VAL A 151 7.17 5.00 -9.09
N ASN A 152 8.05 4.84 -8.11
CA ASN A 152 8.27 3.61 -7.38
C ASN A 152 7.61 3.72 -6.00
N ILE A 153 6.71 2.77 -5.74
CA ILE A 153 5.93 2.66 -4.51
C ILE A 153 6.33 1.47 -3.63
N ILE A 154 7.39 0.73 -3.99
CA ILE A 154 7.80 -0.51 -3.31
C ILE A 154 8.14 -0.25 -1.84
N HIS A 155 8.77 0.89 -1.55
CA HIS A 155 9.24 1.22 -0.21
C HIS A 155 8.18 1.88 0.67
N VAL A 156 7.01 2.21 0.10
CA VAL A 156 5.89 2.79 0.83
C VAL A 156 5.37 1.82 1.87
N GLN A 157 5.15 2.32 3.08
CA GLN A 157 4.68 1.53 4.21
C GLN A 157 3.20 1.78 4.45
N TYR A 158 2.41 0.72 4.30
CA TYR A 158 1.02 0.70 4.74
C TYR A 158 0.94 0.14 6.16
N ALA A 159 0.05 0.70 6.96
CA ALA A 159 -0.26 0.18 8.27
C ALA A 159 -0.91 -1.20 8.13
N GLY A 160 -0.28 -2.21 8.72
CA GLY A 160 -0.82 -3.55 8.91
C GLY A 160 -1.03 -3.88 10.38
N VAL A 161 -1.69 -5.00 10.68
CA VAL A 161 -1.87 -5.47 12.05
C VAL A 161 -0.50 -5.80 12.65
N GLU A 162 -0.16 -5.14 13.75
CA GLU A 162 1.12 -5.17 14.47
C GLU A 162 2.37 -4.71 13.70
N LYS A 163 2.47 -5.00 12.40
CA LYS A 163 3.61 -4.70 11.52
C LYS A 163 3.16 -3.98 10.25
N SER A 164 4.00 -3.08 9.75
CA SER A 164 3.72 -2.43 8.47
C SER A 164 3.85 -3.43 7.32
N THR A 165 3.07 -3.21 6.28
CA THR A 165 2.96 -4.08 5.10
C THR A 165 3.21 -3.31 3.81
N LEU A 166 3.18 -4.03 2.69
CA LEU A 166 3.38 -3.47 1.36
C LEU A 166 2.17 -2.62 0.93
N HIS A 167 2.41 -1.74 -0.04
CA HIS A 167 1.35 -1.05 -0.73
C HIS A 167 0.33 -2.04 -1.32
N PRO A 168 -0.98 -1.90 -1.01
CA PRO A 168 -2.03 -2.81 -1.48
C PRO A 168 -2.06 -3.02 -2.99
N TYR A 169 -1.73 -1.97 -3.76
CA TYR A 169 -1.64 -2.03 -5.21
C TYR A 169 -0.65 -3.12 -5.67
N ILE A 170 0.53 -3.24 -5.04
CA ILE A 170 1.53 -4.25 -5.39
C ILE A 170 0.96 -5.66 -5.19
N LEU A 171 0.31 -5.92 -4.05
CA LEU A 171 -0.25 -7.24 -3.75
C LEU A 171 -1.45 -7.59 -4.64
N ARG A 172 -2.29 -6.60 -4.99
CA ARG A 172 -3.37 -6.76 -5.96
C ARG A 172 -2.83 -7.02 -7.37
N TYR A 173 -1.76 -6.35 -7.77
CA TYR A 173 -1.08 -6.60 -9.04
C TYR A 173 -0.53 -8.03 -9.10
N PHE A 174 0.20 -8.44 -8.06
CA PHE A 174 0.69 -9.80 -7.89
C PHE A 174 -0.45 -10.83 -8.04
N ALA A 175 -1.53 -10.65 -7.28
CA ALA A 175 -2.68 -11.56 -7.32
C ALA A 175 -3.34 -11.61 -8.70
N THR A 176 -3.44 -10.46 -9.37
CA THR A 176 -3.95 -10.38 -10.74
C THR A 176 -3.11 -11.22 -11.69
N ASP A 177 -1.78 -11.10 -11.60
CA ASP A 177 -0.86 -11.87 -12.44
C ASP A 177 -0.94 -13.37 -12.15
N ILE A 178 -1.02 -13.78 -10.88
CA ILE A 178 -1.18 -15.19 -10.50
C ILE A 178 -2.47 -15.79 -11.07
N LEU A 179 -3.60 -15.09 -10.90
CA LEU A 179 -4.91 -15.57 -11.33
C LEU A 179 -5.03 -15.58 -12.85
N LYS A 180 -4.60 -14.51 -13.54
CA LYS A 180 -4.63 -14.43 -15.01
C LYS A 180 -3.80 -15.52 -15.67
N ASN A 181 -2.66 -15.89 -15.08
CA ASN A 181 -1.79 -16.92 -15.63
C ASN A 181 -2.18 -18.35 -15.17
N ASN A 182 -3.30 -18.49 -14.44
CA ASN A 182 -3.83 -19.77 -13.96
C ASN A 182 -2.77 -20.62 -13.23
N SER A 183 -2.19 -20.09 -12.15
CA SER A 183 -1.24 -20.87 -11.36
C SER A 183 -1.83 -22.23 -10.98
N SER A 184 -1.04 -23.29 -11.15
CA SER A 184 -1.44 -24.65 -10.76
C SER A 184 -1.16 -24.96 -9.28
N ASN A 185 -0.47 -24.05 -8.58
CA ASN A 185 -0.17 -24.21 -7.16
C ASN A 185 -1.34 -23.66 -6.31
N PRO A 186 -1.99 -24.50 -5.47
CA PRO A 186 -3.10 -24.05 -4.62
C PRO A 186 -2.72 -22.94 -3.63
N HIS A 187 -1.47 -22.89 -3.15
CA HIS A 187 -1.01 -21.83 -2.27
C HIS A 187 -0.96 -20.48 -2.97
N ASP A 188 -0.59 -20.45 -4.27
CA ASP A 188 -0.59 -19.22 -5.07
C ASP A 188 -2.02 -18.68 -5.23
N ILE A 189 -2.98 -19.56 -5.55
CA ILE A 189 -4.39 -19.18 -5.69
C ILE A 189 -4.94 -18.66 -4.36
N MET A 190 -4.71 -19.38 -3.27
CA MET A 190 -5.18 -18.99 -1.93
C MET A 190 -4.64 -17.62 -1.54
N PHE A 191 -3.32 -17.40 -1.69
CA PHE A 191 -2.69 -16.13 -1.35
C PHE A 191 -3.16 -14.99 -2.26
N ALA A 192 -3.32 -15.23 -3.57
CA ALA A 192 -3.86 -14.25 -4.49
C ALA A 192 -5.30 -13.82 -4.11
N MET A 193 -6.16 -14.77 -3.70
CA MET A 193 -7.50 -14.45 -3.23
C MET A 193 -7.48 -13.60 -1.95
N GLN A 194 -6.56 -13.87 -1.01
CA GLN A 194 -6.38 -13.03 0.19
C GLN A 194 -5.98 -11.60 -0.18
N CYS A 195 -5.04 -11.43 -1.11
CA CYS A 195 -4.60 -10.12 -1.60
C CYS A 195 -5.73 -9.32 -2.27
N MET A 196 -6.70 -10.00 -2.89
CA MET A 196 -7.85 -9.35 -3.53
C MET A 196 -8.94 -8.95 -2.54
N ASN A 197 -9.16 -9.78 -1.52
CA ASN A 197 -10.29 -9.64 -0.60
C ASN A 197 -10.03 -8.68 0.56
N GLN A 198 -8.77 -8.48 0.95
CA GLN A 198 -8.41 -7.60 2.06
C GLN A 198 -7.99 -6.19 1.57
N PRO A 199 -8.24 -5.13 2.36
CA PRO A 199 -7.67 -3.81 2.10
C PRO A 199 -6.13 -3.82 2.17
N THR A 200 -5.58 -4.49 3.18
CA THR A 200 -4.15 -4.75 3.38
C THR A 200 -3.94 -6.21 3.76
N VAL A 201 -2.77 -6.78 3.45
CA VAL A 201 -2.43 -8.16 3.83
C VAL A 201 -1.37 -8.12 4.91
N ASP A 202 -1.52 -8.93 5.95
CA ASP A 202 -0.55 -8.99 7.05
C ASP A 202 0.84 -9.37 6.57
N ARG A 203 1.86 -8.65 7.06
CA ARG A 203 3.26 -8.86 6.65
C ARG A 203 3.69 -10.31 6.84
N ASP A 204 3.34 -10.91 7.97
CA ASP A 204 3.75 -12.28 8.29
C ASP A 204 3.12 -13.30 7.33
N LEU A 205 1.88 -13.08 6.89
CA LEU A 205 1.24 -13.93 5.87
C LEU A 205 2.01 -13.89 4.54
N ILE A 206 2.45 -12.71 4.12
CA ILE A 206 3.28 -12.53 2.92
C ILE A 206 4.61 -13.29 3.06
N LEU A 207 5.27 -13.15 4.22
CA LEU A 207 6.56 -13.80 4.49
C LEU A 207 6.44 -15.33 4.56
N TYR A 208 5.39 -15.85 5.23
CA TYR A 208 5.13 -17.29 5.26
C TYR A 208 4.79 -17.83 3.87
N TYR A 209 4.02 -17.09 3.08
CA TYR A 209 3.74 -17.48 1.69
C TYR A 209 5.05 -17.59 0.88
N ILE A 210 5.90 -16.56 0.93
CA ILE A 210 7.19 -16.56 0.23
C ILE A 210 8.09 -17.72 0.68
N ALA A 211 8.23 -17.92 2.00
CA ALA A 211 9.07 -18.96 2.57
C ALA A 211 8.63 -20.36 2.09
N ASN A 212 7.33 -20.66 2.18
CA ASN A 212 6.80 -21.95 1.74
C ASN A 212 6.86 -22.11 0.21
N ARG A 213 6.52 -21.06 -0.55
CA ARG A 213 6.41 -21.13 -2.01
C ARG A 213 7.77 -21.25 -2.70
N LEU A 214 8.82 -20.69 -2.11
CA LEU A 214 10.20 -20.74 -2.64
C LEU A 214 11.09 -21.74 -1.91
N GLU A 215 10.57 -22.47 -0.91
CA GLU A 215 11.32 -23.39 -0.06
C GLU A 215 12.56 -22.74 0.57
N ILE A 216 12.41 -21.48 1.01
CA ILE A 216 13.46 -20.71 1.69
C ILE A 216 13.09 -20.50 3.17
N PRO A 217 14.07 -20.33 4.06
CA PRO A 217 13.79 -20.03 5.47
C PRO A 217 12.96 -18.76 5.63
N TYR A 218 12.00 -18.80 6.56
CA TYR A 218 11.28 -17.60 6.99
C TYR A 218 12.28 -16.60 7.57
N THR A 219 12.26 -15.38 7.04
CA THR A 219 13.13 -14.27 7.46
C THR A 219 12.34 -12.97 7.39
N GLN A 220 12.70 -11.98 8.21
CA GLN A 220 12.19 -10.62 8.05
C GLN A 220 12.86 -9.96 6.85
N TYR A 221 12.09 -9.74 5.78
CA TYR A 221 12.55 -9.10 4.55
C TYR A 221 12.14 -7.63 4.51
N SER A 222 12.91 -6.78 3.81
CA SER A 222 12.46 -5.43 3.42
C SER A 222 11.35 -5.50 2.36
N ASN A 223 10.63 -4.40 2.12
CA ASN A 223 9.61 -4.39 1.07
C ASN A 223 10.20 -4.66 -0.33
N GLU A 224 11.42 -4.18 -0.59
CA GLU A 224 12.15 -4.45 -1.83
C GLU A 224 12.46 -5.95 -1.99
N GLN A 225 12.93 -6.61 -0.93
CA GLN A 225 13.17 -8.05 -0.95
C GLN A 225 11.86 -8.84 -1.14
N ILE A 226 10.77 -8.43 -0.48
CA ILE A 226 9.45 -9.03 -0.66
C ILE A 226 8.99 -8.90 -2.12
N HIS A 227 9.06 -7.69 -2.71
CA HIS A 227 8.71 -7.45 -4.11
C HIS A 227 9.55 -8.35 -5.05
N LYS A 228 10.86 -8.44 -4.82
CA LYS A 228 11.76 -9.31 -5.60
C LYS A 228 11.34 -10.78 -5.55
N TYR A 229 11.01 -11.32 -4.37
CA TYR A 229 10.60 -12.71 -4.24
C TYR A 229 9.22 -12.97 -4.86
N LEU A 230 8.26 -12.05 -4.68
CA LEU A 230 6.96 -12.12 -5.35
C LEU A 230 7.12 -12.07 -6.89
N GLY A 231 8.03 -11.23 -7.39
CA GLY A 231 8.33 -11.14 -8.82
C GLY A 231 8.88 -12.44 -9.39
N ARG A 232 9.79 -13.11 -8.66
CA ARG A 232 10.27 -14.44 -9.03
C ARG A 232 9.13 -15.45 -9.14
N ILE A 233 8.19 -15.44 -8.20
CA ILE A 233 7.03 -16.37 -8.23
C ILE A 233 6.14 -16.06 -9.44
N VAL A 234 5.88 -14.78 -9.73
CA VAL A 234 5.12 -14.36 -10.93
C VAL A 234 5.79 -14.86 -12.20
N GLU A 235 7.12 -14.74 -12.31
CA GLU A 235 7.87 -15.26 -13.45
C GLU A 235 7.76 -16.78 -13.58
N GLU A 236 7.89 -17.54 -12.48
CA GLU A 236 7.75 -19.00 -12.47
C GLU A 236 6.37 -19.43 -12.98
N VAL A 237 5.31 -18.74 -12.52
CA VAL A 237 3.93 -19.01 -12.98
C VAL A 237 3.76 -18.68 -14.46
N LYS A 238 4.26 -17.52 -14.92
CA LYS A 238 4.21 -17.12 -16.34
C LYS A 238 4.99 -18.11 -17.24
N ARG A 239 6.14 -18.63 -16.78
CA ARG A 239 6.91 -19.64 -17.51
C ARG A 239 6.21 -21.00 -17.54
N GLY A 240 5.64 -21.43 -16.42
CA GLY A 240 4.84 -22.66 -16.34
C GLY A 240 3.63 -22.65 -17.28
N HIS A 241 3.04 -21.46 -17.51
CA HIS A 241 1.97 -21.27 -18.51
C HIS A 241 2.48 -21.43 -19.96
N ARG A 242 3.67 -20.94 -20.28
CA ARG A 242 4.26 -21.01 -21.64
C ARG A 242 4.66 -22.43 -22.07
N VAL A 243 4.81 -23.39 -21.15
CA VAL A 243 5.22 -24.78 -21.44
C VAL A 243 4.04 -25.68 -21.87
N ARG A 244 2.87 -25.13 -22.19
CA ARG A 244 1.80 -25.91 -22.87
C ARG A 244 1.63 -25.59 -24.36
N PRO A 245 2.57 -25.97 -25.24
CA PRO A 245 2.26 -26.26 -26.63
C PRO A 245 1.90 -27.75 -26.79
N GLY A 246 0.62 -28.04 -27.05
CA GLY A 246 0.19 -29.25 -27.76
C GLY A 246 0.01 -30.52 -26.93
N THR A 247 -1.15 -30.68 -26.30
CA THR A 247 -1.71 -32.02 -26.05
C THR A 247 -2.13 -32.63 -27.40
N ARG A 248 -1.18 -33.15 -28.19
CA ARG A 248 -1.51 -34.14 -29.22
C ARG A 248 -1.87 -35.44 -28.51
N TYR A 249 -3.17 -35.70 -28.38
CA TYR A 249 -3.67 -37.03 -28.06
C TYR A 249 -3.31 -37.98 -29.22
N GLY A 250 -2.13 -38.58 -29.16
CA GLY A 250 -1.78 -39.77 -29.92
C GLY A 250 -2.43 -40.98 -29.27
N GLY A 251 -3.70 -41.24 -29.60
CA GLY A 251 -4.33 -42.52 -29.30
C GLY A 251 -3.76 -43.62 -30.22
N PRO A 252 -3.58 -44.87 -29.74
CA PRO A 252 -3.08 -45.95 -30.58
C PRO A 252 -4.15 -46.35 -31.61
N GLN A 253 -3.85 -46.16 -32.90
CA GLN A 253 -4.64 -46.74 -33.99
C GLN A 253 -4.44 -48.27 -33.98
N ARG A 254 -5.49 -49.00 -33.58
CA ARG A 254 -5.61 -50.43 -33.88
C ARG A 254 -5.93 -50.58 -35.36
N VAL A 255 -5.04 -51.24 -36.11
CA VAL A 255 -5.31 -51.72 -37.45
C VAL A 255 -6.13 -53.00 -37.31
N ILE A 256 -7.38 -52.99 -37.79
CA ILE A 256 -8.17 -54.20 -38.04
C ILE A 256 -7.97 -54.51 -39.53
N VAL A 257 -7.54 -55.73 -39.81
CA VAL A 257 -7.44 -56.29 -41.16
C VAL A 257 -8.62 -57.25 -41.31
N ASP A 258 -9.46 -56.99 -42.32
CA ASP A 258 -10.29 -57.99 -42.99
C ASP A 258 -9.79 -58.11 -44.43
#